data_AF-A0A7S0HF17-F1
#
_entry.id   AF-A0A7S0HF17-F1
#
_cell.length_a   1.000
_cell.length_b   1.000
_cell.length_c   1.000
_cell.angle_alpha   90.00
_cell.angle_beta   90.00
_cell.angle_gamma   90.00
#
_symmetry.space_group_name_H-M   'P 1'
#
loop_
_entity.id
_entity.type
_entity.pdbx_description
1 polymer ?
#
loop_
_entity_poly.entity_id
_entity_poly.type
_entity_poly.pdbx_seq_one_letter_code
_entity_poly.pdbx_strand_id
1 'polypeptide(L)'
;MPSSAVLVWATALFAPVTAVPSIGDRVVAGFRAREQIPLTVSEATDANWTAVAGDPAACDSVSGRRFRLGERLTPTLVFDNTGHLAGLQAAVSDTSFPSYPHSNVRSPPFFSASGDLATSTMSVHFKDPAKLCSAEAADHVAGSIGDRLWANLGTTSAKGADFEIMPLLETELQAGMPQNGFTQGSCFSGMGMHYWRHLDSTSDSACADIGPLLLMYEHGALVAFGFDLVGTKGRVPAVGSVLPTRLGVCPKCAFVGPEIFEFLQYPLTPFFSPENTPTCVSDLKQWDGTTAGAANLTIATSVHFFLSDAPRTCPSPSPQAPPPPPPQAPPPPSPQAPPLARVIDCAADEECPEGFGCSLASRTARMLLFSSRPLPTRGHCVPL
;
A
#
# COMPACT_ATOMS: atom_id res chain seq x y z
N MET A 1 -52.85 13.79 -54.00
CA MET A 1 -51.69 14.38 -53.31
C MET A 1 -51.65 13.82 -51.90
N PRO A 2 -50.77 12.86 -51.56
CA PRO A 2 -50.61 12.40 -50.20
C PRO A 2 -49.48 13.18 -49.52
N SER A 3 -49.77 13.79 -48.37
CA SER A 3 -48.79 14.44 -47.50
C SER A 3 -47.98 13.38 -46.76
N SER A 4 -46.68 13.31 -47.04
CA SER A 4 -45.72 12.53 -46.27
C SER A 4 -45.35 13.29 -44.99
N ALA A 5 -45.79 12.78 -43.84
CA ALA A 5 -45.32 13.22 -42.54
C ALA A 5 -43.94 12.59 -42.27
N VAL A 6 -42.91 13.42 -42.16
CA VAL A 6 -41.55 13.01 -41.79
C VAL A 6 -41.50 12.90 -40.26
N LEU A 7 -41.43 11.67 -39.75
CA LEU A 7 -41.26 11.38 -38.34
C LEU A 7 -39.76 11.51 -38.00
N VAL A 8 -39.38 12.63 -37.40
CA VAL A 8 -38.02 12.85 -36.90
C VAL A 8 -37.87 12.13 -35.57
N TRP A 9 -37.16 11.01 -35.57
CA TRP A 9 -36.74 10.32 -34.34
C TRP A 9 -35.63 11.13 -33.68
N ALA A 10 -35.97 11.89 -32.63
CA ALA A 10 -34.99 12.49 -31.75
C ALA A 10 -34.36 11.38 -30.90
N THR A 11 -33.23 10.83 -31.34
CA THR A 11 -32.34 10.04 -30.47
C THR A 11 -31.78 10.96 -29.41
N ALA A 12 -32.41 11.01 -28.25
CA ALA A 12 -31.84 11.60 -27.05
C ALA A 12 -30.56 10.82 -26.71
N LEU A 13 -29.41 11.38 -27.07
CA LEU A 13 -28.12 10.98 -26.55
C LEU A 13 -28.14 11.30 -25.06
N PHE A 14 -28.63 10.36 -24.25
CA PHE A 14 -28.35 10.37 -22.82
C PHE A 14 -26.85 10.12 -22.69
N ALA A 15 -26.08 11.19 -22.57
CA ALA A 15 -24.73 11.08 -22.05
C ALA A 15 -24.86 10.31 -20.72
N PRO A 16 -24.11 9.22 -20.52
CA PRO A 16 -24.11 8.56 -19.23
C PRO A 16 -23.72 9.62 -18.21
N VAL A 17 -24.66 10.00 -17.35
CA VAL A 17 -24.33 10.75 -16.15
C VAL A 17 -23.45 9.78 -15.37
N THR A 18 -22.14 9.94 -15.49
CA THR A 18 -21.18 9.26 -14.63
C THR A 18 -21.53 9.74 -13.24
N ALA A 19 -22.28 8.93 -12.50
CA ALA A 19 -22.64 9.24 -11.13
C ALA A 19 -21.34 9.60 -10.41
N VAL A 20 -21.28 10.81 -9.85
CA VAL A 20 -20.11 11.23 -9.08
C VAL A 20 -19.95 10.20 -7.97
N PRO A 21 -18.77 9.57 -7.83
CA PRO A 21 -18.55 8.62 -6.76
C PRO A 21 -18.81 9.33 -5.43
N SER A 22 -19.75 8.79 -4.66
CA SER A 22 -20.10 9.24 -3.32
C SER A 22 -19.38 8.35 -2.31
N ILE A 23 -18.97 8.88 -1.17
CA ILE A 23 -18.32 8.09 -0.12
C ILE A 23 -19.27 7.05 0.48
N GLY A 24 -20.59 7.30 0.48
CA GLY A 24 -21.59 6.44 1.09
C GLY A 24 -22.43 7.19 2.12
N ASP A 25 -23.39 6.51 2.73
CA ASP A 25 -24.41 7.10 3.62
C ASP A 25 -24.17 6.80 5.11
N ARG A 26 -23.07 6.11 5.45
CA ARG A 26 -22.78 5.65 6.81
C ARG A 26 -21.29 5.49 7.05
N VAL A 27 -20.92 5.39 8.33
CA VAL A 27 -19.58 4.98 8.76
C VAL A 27 -19.71 3.94 9.88
N VAL A 28 -19.00 2.83 9.75
CA VAL A 28 -18.94 1.78 10.78
C VAL A 28 -17.48 1.56 11.19
N ALA A 29 -17.17 1.73 12.47
CA ALA A 29 -15.83 1.52 13.01
C ALA A 29 -15.64 0.07 13.50
N GLY A 30 -14.48 -0.51 13.17
CA GLY A 30 -14.12 -1.88 13.48
C GLY A 30 -14.74 -2.89 12.51
N PHE A 31 -13.96 -3.90 12.13
CA PHE A 31 -14.41 -5.03 11.33
C PHE A 31 -15.22 -6.04 12.17
N ARG A 32 -14.78 -6.32 13.39
CA ARG A 32 -15.43 -7.30 14.28
C ARG A 32 -16.49 -6.66 15.18
N ALA A 33 -16.13 -5.61 15.90
CA ALA A 33 -17.02 -4.97 16.86
C ALA A 33 -18.15 -4.17 16.19
N ARG A 34 -17.89 -3.63 14.99
CA ARG A 34 -18.83 -2.89 14.16
C ARG A 34 -19.66 -1.87 14.95
N GLU A 35 -19.02 -0.78 15.35
CA GLU A 35 -19.65 0.35 16.01
C GLU A 35 -20.19 1.33 14.96
N GLN A 36 -21.49 1.63 15.01
CA GLN A 36 -22.08 2.64 14.13
C GLN A 36 -21.64 4.04 14.56
N ILE A 37 -21.08 4.81 13.64
CA ILE A 37 -20.60 6.16 13.92
C ILE A 37 -21.74 7.17 13.72
N PRO A 38 -22.02 8.03 14.72
CA PRO A 38 -22.96 9.13 14.57
C PRO A 38 -22.61 10.06 13.42
N LEU A 39 -23.61 10.41 12.61
CA LEU A 39 -23.46 11.30 11.45
C LEU A 39 -23.79 12.75 11.78
N THR A 40 -24.41 13.01 12.93
CA THR A 40 -24.67 14.37 13.42
C THR A 40 -24.24 14.57 14.88
N VAL A 41 -24.03 15.84 15.26
CA VAL A 41 -23.76 16.21 16.67
C VAL A 41 -24.90 15.78 17.59
N SER A 42 -26.16 15.84 17.12
CA SER A 42 -27.32 15.38 17.90
C SER A 42 -27.21 13.88 18.19
N GLU A 43 -27.03 13.08 17.13
CA GLU A 43 -26.85 11.63 17.27
C GLU A 43 -25.65 11.27 18.16
N ALA A 44 -24.55 12.02 18.04
CA ALA A 44 -23.36 11.82 18.86
C ALA A 44 -23.65 12.09 20.33
N THR A 45 -24.31 13.20 20.64
CA THR A 45 -24.71 13.57 22.01
C THR A 45 -25.66 12.52 22.59
N ASP A 46 -26.65 12.08 21.82
CA ASP A 46 -27.61 11.04 22.22
C ASP A 46 -26.92 9.69 22.47
N ALA A 47 -25.83 9.42 21.75
CA ALA A 47 -24.96 8.26 21.94
C ALA A 47 -23.82 8.47 22.97
N ASN A 48 -23.91 9.51 23.81
CA ASN A 48 -22.95 9.85 24.88
C ASN A 48 -21.54 10.23 24.41
N TRP A 49 -21.40 10.72 23.18
CA TRP A 49 -20.16 11.35 22.75
C TRP A 49 -20.09 12.78 23.31
N THR A 50 -18.95 13.15 23.85
CA THR A 50 -18.73 14.45 24.49
C THR A 50 -17.73 15.30 23.71
N ALA A 51 -17.95 16.61 23.71
CA ALA A 51 -17.07 17.55 23.03
C ALA A 51 -15.69 17.59 23.72
N VAL A 52 -14.61 17.46 22.94
CA VAL A 52 -13.23 17.45 23.46
C VAL A 52 -12.87 18.78 24.11
N ALA A 53 -13.31 19.90 23.54
CA ALA A 53 -13.06 21.23 24.06
C ALA A 53 -14.02 21.65 25.20
N GLY A 54 -14.93 20.76 25.63
CA GLY A 54 -16.00 21.06 26.60
C GLY A 54 -17.17 21.86 26.01
N ASP A 55 -16.94 22.71 25.02
CA ASP A 55 -17.98 23.41 24.25
C ASP A 55 -18.31 22.65 22.95
N PRO A 56 -19.54 22.12 22.78
CA PRO A 56 -19.95 21.42 21.56
C PRO A 56 -20.11 22.33 20.32
N ALA A 57 -20.07 23.65 20.49
CA ALA A 57 -20.07 24.61 19.39
C ALA A 57 -18.66 25.06 18.98
N ALA A 58 -17.64 24.85 19.82
CA ALA A 58 -16.28 25.26 19.53
C ALA A 58 -15.72 24.50 18.32
N CYS A 59 -15.46 25.24 17.24
CA CYS A 59 -14.93 24.71 15.99
C CYS A 59 -13.52 25.24 15.74
N ASP A 60 -12.60 24.33 15.47
CA ASP A 60 -11.22 24.65 15.10
C ASP A 60 -11.01 24.51 13.58
N SER A 61 -10.28 25.44 12.95
CA SER A 61 -10.11 25.46 11.50
C SER A 61 -9.38 24.24 10.92
N VAL A 62 -8.62 23.50 11.74
CA VAL A 62 -7.87 22.30 11.30
C VAL A 62 -8.62 21.03 11.68
N SER A 63 -9.27 21.04 12.85
CA SER A 63 -9.77 19.83 13.51
C SER A 63 -11.29 19.82 13.74
N GLY A 64 -12.00 20.85 13.29
CA GLY A 64 -13.46 20.97 13.35
C GLY A 64 -14.00 20.96 14.78
N ARG A 65 -15.23 20.48 14.94
CA ARG A 65 -15.84 20.21 16.25
C ARG A 65 -15.61 18.76 16.62
N ARG A 66 -14.82 18.53 17.66
CA ARG A 66 -14.34 17.18 18.01
C ARG A 66 -15.14 16.54 19.12
N PHE A 67 -15.51 15.27 18.94
CA PHE A 67 -16.26 14.49 19.93
C PHE A 67 -15.61 13.12 20.19
N ARG A 68 -15.63 12.68 21.45
CA ARG A 68 -15.09 11.40 21.92
C ARG A 68 -16.11 10.63 22.73
N LEU A 69 -16.03 9.30 22.67
CA LEU A 69 -16.83 8.42 23.52
C LEU A 69 -16.02 8.08 24.79
N GLY A 70 -16.34 8.74 25.91
CA GLY A 70 -15.58 8.57 27.16
C GLY A 70 -14.14 9.06 27.02
N GLU A 71 -13.19 8.26 27.51
CA GLU A 71 -11.75 8.60 27.48
C GLU A 71 -11.03 8.17 26.19
N ARG A 72 -11.76 7.56 25.25
CA ARG A 72 -11.23 7.03 23.98
C ARG A 72 -10.58 8.12 23.13
N LEU A 73 -9.34 7.91 22.67
CA LEU A 73 -8.69 8.82 21.71
C LEU A 73 -9.09 8.50 20.26
N THR A 74 -9.28 7.22 19.93
CA THR A 74 -9.63 6.76 18.58
C THR A 74 -10.88 5.88 18.55
N PRO A 75 -11.84 6.12 17.64
CA PRO A 75 -11.96 7.31 16.80
C PRO A 75 -12.34 8.57 17.61
N THR A 76 -11.80 9.71 17.20
CA THR A 76 -12.37 11.03 17.52
C THR A 76 -13.20 11.49 16.32
N LEU A 77 -14.46 11.84 16.53
CA LEU A 77 -15.34 12.33 15.46
C LEU A 77 -15.06 13.80 15.19
N VAL A 78 -15.06 14.19 13.91
CA VAL A 78 -14.91 15.58 13.48
C VAL A 78 -16.20 16.00 12.78
N PHE A 79 -16.93 16.95 13.37
CA PHE A 79 -18.10 17.58 12.76
C PHE A 79 -17.74 18.95 12.19
N ASP A 80 -18.39 19.32 11.08
CA ASP A 80 -18.37 20.70 10.58
C ASP A 80 -19.17 21.64 11.50
N ASN A 81 -19.20 22.95 11.24
CA ASN A 81 -19.99 23.95 11.97
C ASN A 81 -21.51 23.75 11.88
N THR A 82 -22.01 23.06 10.87
CA THR A 82 -23.45 22.89 10.64
C THR A 82 -24.07 21.73 11.40
N GLY A 83 -23.28 20.73 11.80
CA GLY A 83 -23.76 19.63 12.66
C GLY A 83 -23.40 18.27 12.15
N HIS A 84 -22.80 18.19 10.96
CA HIS A 84 -22.68 16.95 10.21
C HIS A 84 -21.26 16.41 10.26
N LEU A 85 -21.14 15.08 10.28
CA LEU A 85 -19.85 14.41 10.26
C LEU A 85 -19.09 14.88 9.02
N ALA A 86 -17.88 15.35 9.26
CA ALA A 86 -16.98 15.89 8.25
C ALA A 86 -15.68 15.10 8.17
N GLY A 87 -15.36 14.28 9.19
CA GLY A 87 -14.17 13.45 9.19
C GLY A 87 -14.02 12.62 10.45
N LEU A 88 -12.90 11.91 10.52
CA LEU A 88 -12.46 11.11 11.65
C LEU A 88 -11.00 11.39 11.96
N GLN A 89 -10.64 11.22 13.22
CA GLN A 89 -9.28 11.29 13.71
C GLN A 89 -8.89 9.97 14.38
N ALA A 90 -7.68 9.51 14.07
CA ALA A 90 -6.95 8.55 14.88
C ALA A 90 -5.91 9.29 15.69
N ALA A 91 -6.09 9.30 17.00
CA ALA A 91 -5.19 9.92 17.95
C ALA A 91 -4.57 8.86 18.86
N VAL A 92 -3.30 9.06 19.18
CA VAL A 92 -2.55 8.28 20.17
C VAL A 92 -1.97 9.22 21.21
N SER A 93 -1.82 8.74 22.45
CA SER A 93 -1.13 9.53 23.47
C SER A 93 0.38 9.41 23.29
N ASP A 94 1.05 10.55 23.21
CA ASP A 94 2.52 10.65 23.11
C ASP A 94 3.22 10.12 24.37
N THR A 95 2.47 9.95 25.47
CA THR A 95 3.00 9.43 26.73
C THR A 95 2.97 7.91 26.82
N SER A 96 1.98 7.26 26.19
CA SER A 96 1.78 5.80 26.25
C SER A 96 2.23 5.08 24.98
N PHE A 97 2.17 5.75 23.83
CA PHE A 97 2.57 5.22 22.55
C PHE A 97 3.79 5.97 22.02
N PRO A 98 4.87 5.26 21.66
CA PRO A 98 6.10 5.93 21.24
C PRO A 98 5.91 6.59 19.87
N SER A 99 6.71 7.62 19.59
CA SER A 99 6.89 8.16 18.24
C SER A 99 7.98 7.39 17.47
N TYR A 100 8.15 7.73 16.19
CA TYR A 100 9.27 7.27 15.38
C TYR A 100 10.64 7.51 16.06
N PRO A 101 11.61 6.57 16.00
CA PRO A 101 11.62 5.31 15.24
C PRO A 101 11.04 4.09 15.96
N HIS A 102 10.42 4.29 17.12
CA HIS A 102 9.86 3.20 17.90
C HIS A 102 8.41 2.87 17.55
N SER A 103 7.84 3.62 16.60
CA SER A 103 6.56 3.35 15.92
C SER A 103 6.57 3.94 14.50
N ASN A 104 5.48 3.76 13.77
CA ASN A 104 5.20 4.47 12.53
C ASN A 104 4.51 5.85 12.72
N VAL A 105 4.45 6.37 13.95
CA VAL A 105 3.95 7.72 14.24
C VAL A 105 5.04 8.73 13.96
N ARG A 106 4.96 9.35 12.77
CA ARG A 106 5.87 10.39 12.29
C ARG A 106 5.15 11.72 12.19
N SER A 107 5.80 12.79 12.64
CA SER A 107 5.32 14.14 12.37
C SER A 107 6.14 14.75 11.23
N PRO A 108 5.48 15.26 10.17
CA PRO A 108 4.11 14.96 9.74
C PRO A 108 3.97 13.50 9.19
N PRO A 109 2.74 12.91 9.07
CA PRO A 109 1.40 13.53 9.14
C PRO A 109 0.82 13.78 10.53
N PHE A 110 1.41 13.21 11.58
CA PHE A 110 0.83 13.35 12.90
C PHE A 110 1.01 14.76 13.44
N PHE A 111 -0.06 15.34 13.98
CA PHE A 111 -0.10 16.69 14.55
C PHE A 111 -0.82 16.70 15.90
N SER A 112 -0.55 17.71 16.73
CA SER A 112 -1.32 17.94 17.95
C SER A 112 -2.57 18.74 17.61
N ALA A 113 -3.75 18.17 17.85
CA ALA A 113 -5.01 18.86 17.65
C ALA A 113 -5.22 19.93 18.75
N SER A 114 -5.81 21.07 18.38
CA SER A 114 -6.03 22.19 19.30
C SER A 114 -6.87 21.77 20.52
N GLY A 115 -6.34 21.96 21.74
CA GLY A 115 -7.01 21.57 22.99
C GLY A 115 -6.79 20.11 23.41
N ASP A 116 -5.93 19.36 22.71
CA ASP A 116 -5.56 17.98 23.06
C ASP A 116 -4.05 17.89 23.26
N LEU A 117 -3.60 18.25 24.46
CA LEU A 117 -2.18 18.28 24.78
C LEU A 117 -1.65 16.85 24.91
N ALA A 118 -0.47 16.59 24.31
CA ALA A 118 0.23 15.29 24.32
C ALA A 118 -0.47 14.15 23.56
N THR A 119 -1.15 14.48 22.46
CA THR A 119 -1.60 13.49 21.48
C THR A 119 -1.03 13.76 20.09
N SER A 120 -0.63 12.67 19.43
CA SER A 120 -0.32 12.62 18.01
C SER A 120 -1.57 12.18 17.28
N THR A 121 -2.07 13.04 16.39
CA THR A 121 -3.33 12.82 15.65
C THR A 121 -3.08 12.77 14.15
N MET A 122 -3.74 11.82 13.48
CA MET A 122 -3.93 11.80 12.03
C MET A 122 -5.42 11.95 11.73
N SER A 123 -5.76 12.59 10.61
CA SER A 123 -7.15 12.83 10.21
C SER A 123 -7.45 12.39 8.79
N VAL A 124 -8.70 11.96 8.60
CA VAL A 124 -9.35 11.91 7.29
C VAL A 124 -10.62 12.77 7.33
N HIS A 125 -10.97 13.36 6.20
CA HIS A 125 -12.16 14.17 6.05
C HIS A 125 -12.99 13.69 4.86
N PHE A 126 -14.30 13.63 5.04
CA PHE A 126 -15.29 13.29 4.01
C PHE A 126 -15.74 14.54 3.22
N LYS A 127 -15.42 15.72 3.75
CA LYS A 127 -15.74 17.03 3.20
C LYS A 127 -14.47 17.87 3.08
N ASP A 128 -14.56 18.97 2.34
CA ASP A 128 -13.45 19.92 2.23
C ASP A 128 -13.01 20.42 3.62
N PRO A 129 -11.78 20.08 4.07
CA PRO A 129 -11.30 20.46 5.39
C PRO A 129 -11.16 21.99 5.57
N ALA A 130 -11.03 22.75 4.48
CA ALA A 130 -10.99 24.22 4.55
C ALA A 130 -12.34 24.83 4.98
N LYS A 131 -13.43 24.05 4.90
CA LYS A 131 -14.79 24.48 5.22
C LYS A 131 -15.30 23.97 6.57
N LEU A 132 -14.49 23.29 7.39
CA LEU A 132 -14.95 22.70 8.65
C LEU A 132 -15.71 23.70 9.54
N CYS A 133 -15.27 24.96 9.61
CA CYS A 133 -15.92 25.98 10.44
C CYS A 133 -16.74 27.01 9.66
N SER A 134 -16.93 26.79 8.36
CA SER A 134 -17.63 27.72 7.45
C SER A 134 -18.53 27.00 6.45
N ALA A 135 -18.83 25.73 6.67
CA ALA A 135 -19.69 24.95 5.79
C ALA A 135 -21.11 25.51 5.78
N GLU A 136 -21.76 25.32 4.65
CA GLU A 136 -23.14 25.69 4.38
C GLU A 136 -23.94 24.43 3.97
N ALA A 137 -25.28 24.55 3.93
CA ALA A 137 -26.13 23.44 3.50
C ALA A 137 -25.82 22.94 2.08
N ALA A 138 -25.29 23.80 1.21
CA ALA A 138 -24.88 23.45 -0.15
C ALA A 138 -23.61 22.58 -0.20
N ASP A 139 -22.82 22.55 0.88
CA ASP A 139 -21.64 21.68 0.99
C ASP A 139 -22.00 20.24 1.36
N HIS A 140 -23.29 19.94 1.56
CA HIS A 140 -23.76 18.60 1.91
C HIS A 140 -24.37 17.91 0.71
N VAL A 141 -23.98 16.65 0.52
CA VAL A 141 -24.54 15.80 -0.54
C VAL A 141 -25.67 14.97 0.07
N ALA A 142 -26.88 15.13 -0.45
CA ALA A 142 -28.03 14.38 0.04
C ALA A 142 -27.81 12.86 -0.07
N GLY A 143 -28.05 12.13 1.02
CA GLY A 143 -27.84 10.68 1.08
C GLY A 143 -26.36 10.25 1.09
N SER A 144 -25.45 11.17 1.41
CA SER A 144 -24.03 10.89 1.49
C SER A 144 -23.37 11.64 2.66
N ILE A 145 -22.30 11.06 3.21
CA ILE A 145 -21.45 11.72 4.18
C ILE A 145 -20.43 12.66 3.52
N GLY A 146 -20.21 12.53 2.21
CA GLY A 146 -19.16 13.26 1.51
C GLY A 146 -18.91 12.84 0.07
N ASP A 147 -18.18 13.68 -0.66
CA ASP A 147 -17.84 13.46 -2.08
C ASP A 147 -16.38 13.03 -2.30
N ARG A 148 -15.52 13.15 -1.27
CA ARG A 148 -14.09 12.85 -1.34
C ARG A 148 -13.52 12.44 0.00
N LEU A 149 -12.55 11.53 0.00
CA LEU A 149 -11.78 11.18 1.19
C LEU A 149 -10.44 11.95 1.19
N TRP A 150 -10.33 12.97 2.02
CA TRP A 150 -9.13 13.78 2.19
C TRP A 150 -8.32 13.24 3.36
N ALA A 151 -7.08 12.81 3.14
CA ALA A 151 -6.19 12.35 4.19
C ALA A 151 -5.10 13.39 4.47
N ASN A 152 -4.91 13.75 5.74
CA ASN A 152 -3.74 14.53 6.13
C ASN A 152 -2.53 13.59 6.18
N LEU A 153 -1.78 13.52 5.07
CA LEU A 153 -0.56 12.71 4.93
C LEU A 153 0.71 13.57 5.04
N GLY A 154 0.57 14.89 5.04
CA GLY A 154 1.52 15.85 5.59
C GLY A 154 2.94 15.83 5.03
N THR A 155 3.20 15.34 3.81
CA THR A 155 4.56 15.22 3.28
C THR A 155 5.32 16.55 3.10
N THR A 156 4.66 17.72 3.20
CA THR A 156 5.29 18.99 2.78
C THR A 156 5.12 20.24 3.65
N SER A 157 4.30 20.32 4.71
CA SER A 157 4.29 21.58 5.49
C SER A 157 3.73 21.54 6.91
N ALA A 158 4.41 22.28 7.79
CA ALA A 158 4.08 22.58 9.19
C ALA A 158 2.78 23.39 9.40
N LYS A 159 1.87 23.40 8.42
CA LYS A 159 0.63 24.20 8.41
C LYS A 159 -0.65 23.41 8.16
N GLY A 160 -0.63 22.08 8.23
CA GLY A 160 -1.86 21.27 8.22
C GLY A 160 -2.77 21.49 6.99
N ALA A 161 -2.21 21.93 5.87
CA ALA A 161 -2.95 22.31 4.66
C ALA A 161 -2.76 21.32 3.50
N ASP A 162 -1.79 20.39 3.60
CA ASP A 162 -1.50 19.43 2.54
C ASP A 162 -2.33 18.16 2.75
N PHE A 163 -3.58 18.22 2.31
CA PHE A 163 -4.46 17.05 2.24
C PHE A 163 -4.26 16.34 0.89
N GLU A 164 -4.06 15.03 0.94
CA GLU A 164 -4.08 14.18 -0.24
C GLU A 164 -5.51 13.66 -0.45
N ILE A 165 -6.02 13.75 -1.68
CA ILE A 165 -7.33 13.18 -2.04
C ILE A 165 -7.13 11.70 -2.35
N MET A 166 -7.78 10.83 -1.58
CA MET A 166 -7.77 9.40 -1.82
C MET A 166 -8.72 9.07 -2.99
N PRO A 167 -8.28 8.24 -3.96
CA PRO A 167 -9.13 7.86 -5.08
C PRO A 167 -10.34 7.05 -4.62
N LEU A 168 -11.55 7.43 -5.07
CA LEU A 168 -12.76 6.66 -4.76
C LEU A 168 -12.93 5.44 -5.67
N LEU A 169 -12.22 5.40 -6.81
CA LEU A 169 -12.19 4.27 -7.72
C LEU A 169 -10.84 3.54 -7.63
N GLU A 170 -10.90 2.21 -7.61
CA GLU A 170 -9.71 1.36 -7.50
C GLU A 170 -8.77 1.55 -8.70
N THR A 171 -9.35 1.74 -9.88
CA THR A 171 -8.60 1.97 -11.13
C THR A 171 -7.79 3.26 -11.11
N GLU A 172 -8.32 4.31 -10.46
CA GLU A 172 -7.61 5.59 -10.28
C GLU A 172 -6.42 5.43 -9.33
N LEU A 173 -6.57 4.64 -8.25
CA LEU A 173 -5.46 4.30 -7.36
C LEU A 173 -4.39 3.51 -8.10
N GLN A 174 -4.77 2.44 -8.80
CA GLN A 174 -3.85 1.57 -9.53
C GLN A 174 -3.09 2.31 -10.63
N ALA A 175 -3.74 3.25 -11.33
CA ALA A 175 -3.09 4.04 -12.38
C ALA A 175 -1.92 4.90 -11.85
N GLY A 176 -1.94 5.26 -10.56
CA GLY A 176 -0.87 6.02 -9.92
C GLY A 176 0.21 5.16 -9.24
N MET A 177 0.05 3.84 -9.20
CA MET A 177 0.98 2.96 -8.49
C MET A 177 2.22 2.60 -9.33
N PRO A 178 3.41 2.46 -8.69
CA PRO A 178 3.68 2.63 -7.25
C PRO A 178 3.99 4.09 -6.86
N GLN A 179 3.97 5.05 -7.78
CA GLN A 179 4.44 6.43 -7.55
C GLN A 179 3.59 7.18 -6.51
N ASN A 180 2.31 6.83 -6.38
CA ASN A 180 1.44 7.32 -5.32
C ASN A 180 1.72 6.69 -3.94
N GLY A 181 2.78 5.89 -3.80
CA GLY A 181 3.19 5.31 -2.54
C GLY A 181 2.24 4.23 -2.00
N PHE A 182 1.27 3.73 -2.75
CA PHE A 182 0.45 2.58 -2.35
C PHE A 182 1.01 1.28 -2.93
N THR A 183 0.90 0.22 -2.14
CA THR A 183 1.23 -1.15 -2.52
C THR A 183 -0.03 -2.01 -2.40
N GLN A 184 -0.33 -2.79 -3.44
CA GLN A 184 -1.47 -3.71 -3.42
C GLN A 184 -1.17 -4.84 -2.42
N GLY A 185 -2.09 -5.02 -1.47
CA GLY A 185 -2.11 -6.16 -0.57
C GLY A 185 -2.98 -7.28 -1.10
N SER A 186 -3.62 -8.00 -0.19
CA SER A 186 -4.55 -9.07 -0.53
C SER A 186 -6.00 -8.67 -0.38
N CYS A 187 -6.88 -9.47 -0.98
CA CYS A 187 -8.31 -9.36 -0.75
C CYS A 187 -8.78 -10.21 0.44
N PHE A 188 -9.63 -9.61 1.28
CA PHE A 188 -10.24 -10.28 2.42
C PHE A 188 -11.75 -10.41 2.27
N SER A 189 -12.23 -11.63 2.48
CA SER A 189 -13.66 -11.90 2.56
C SER A 189 -14.30 -11.05 3.65
N GLY A 190 -15.24 -10.18 3.26
CA GLY A 190 -15.92 -9.27 4.18
C GLY A 190 -15.29 -7.87 4.30
N MET A 191 -14.14 -7.61 3.66
CA MET A 191 -13.45 -6.31 3.73
C MET A 191 -13.07 -5.75 2.35
N GLY A 192 -12.73 -6.60 1.38
CA GLY A 192 -12.33 -6.20 0.03
C GLY A 192 -10.81 -6.22 -0.21
N MET A 193 -10.39 -5.66 -1.33
CA MET A 193 -9.00 -5.57 -1.75
C MET A 193 -8.27 -4.48 -0.96
N HIS A 194 -7.22 -4.84 -0.22
CA HIS A 194 -6.44 -3.90 0.58
C HIS A 194 -5.31 -3.26 -0.22
N TYR A 195 -5.07 -1.98 0.03
CA TYR A 195 -3.93 -1.22 -0.45
C TYR A 195 -3.27 -0.50 0.72
N TRP A 196 -1.96 -0.65 0.86
CA TRP A 196 -1.18 -0.19 2.00
C TRP A 196 -0.31 0.98 1.60
N ARG A 197 -0.32 2.07 2.38
CA ARG A 197 0.53 3.22 2.13
C ARG A 197 1.97 2.95 2.59
N HIS A 198 2.95 3.31 1.77
CA HIS A 198 4.40 3.22 2.01
C HIS A 198 4.87 1.87 2.56
N LEU A 199 4.24 0.78 2.12
CA LEU A 199 4.73 -0.56 2.40
C LEU A 199 5.86 -0.90 1.41
N ASP A 200 7.10 -0.74 1.86
CA ASP A 200 8.29 -1.23 1.17
C ASP A 200 8.70 -2.60 1.74
N SER A 201 8.88 -3.58 0.87
CA SER A 201 9.27 -4.95 1.22
C SER A 201 10.78 -5.12 1.39
N THR A 202 11.59 -4.08 1.14
CA THR A 202 13.04 -4.24 0.92
C THR A 202 13.95 -3.65 2.00
N SER A 203 13.43 -2.97 3.04
CA SER A 203 14.27 -2.37 4.11
C SER A 203 14.11 -3.06 5.47
N ASP A 204 15.21 -3.15 6.24
CA ASP A 204 15.19 -3.65 7.63
C ASP A 204 14.43 -2.70 8.59
N SER A 205 14.20 -1.43 8.20
CA SER A 205 13.38 -0.45 8.91
C SER A 205 11.89 -0.49 8.54
N ALA A 206 11.49 -1.41 7.64
CA ALA A 206 10.20 -1.40 6.96
C ALA A 206 8.99 -1.22 7.89
N CYS A 207 8.97 -1.79 9.10
CA CYS A 207 7.80 -1.69 9.98
C CYS A 207 7.51 -0.29 10.50
N ALA A 208 8.55 0.47 10.87
CA ALA A 208 8.36 1.85 11.29
C ALA A 208 8.13 2.77 10.08
N ASP A 209 8.49 2.33 8.88
CA ASP A 209 8.29 3.02 7.60
C ASP A 209 6.90 2.77 6.98
N ILE A 210 6.14 1.76 7.44
CA ILE A 210 4.77 1.50 6.97
C ILE A 210 3.93 2.77 7.20
N GLY A 211 3.38 3.29 6.11
CA GLY A 211 2.46 4.42 6.15
C GLY A 211 1.19 4.03 6.91
N PRO A 212 0.67 4.91 7.77
CA PRO A 212 -0.36 4.54 8.72
C PRO A 212 -1.76 4.45 8.11
N LEU A 213 -1.91 4.60 6.78
CA LEU A 213 -3.20 4.61 6.09
C LEU A 213 -3.31 3.38 5.18
N LEU A 214 -4.47 2.72 5.22
CA LEU A 214 -4.85 1.68 4.27
C LEU A 214 -6.20 2.00 3.62
N LEU A 215 -6.36 1.57 2.37
CA LEU A 215 -7.59 1.72 1.60
C LEU A 215 -8.13 0.34 1.23
N MET A 216 -9.46 0.20 1.16
CA MET A 216 -10.12 -1.04 0.81
C MET A 216 -11.17 -0.82 -0.28
N TYR A 217 -11.06 -1.59 -1.35
CA TYR A 217 -11.95 -1.50 -2.50
C TYR A 217 -12.75 -2.78 -2.68
N GLU A 218 -13.98 -2.63 -3.16
CA GLU A 218 -14.79 -3.74 -3.64
C GLU A 218 -15.49 -3.35 -4.93
N HIS A 219 -15.52 -4.26 -5.91
CA HIS A 219 -16.10 -4.03 -7.23
C HIS A 219 -15.59 -2.72 -7.90
N GLY A 220 -14.32 -2.36 -7.63
CA GLY A 220 -13.69 -1.16 -8.18
C GLY A 220 -14.00 0.14 -7.44
N ALA A 221 -14.75 0.14 -6.34
CA ALA A 221 -15.10 1.32 -5.55
C ALA A 221 -14.56 1.24 -4.11
N LEU A 222 -14.19 2.38 -3.53
CA LEU A 222 -13.73 2.49 -2.15
C LEU A 222 -14.91 2.16 -1.21
N VAL A 223 -14.76 1.12 -0.40
CA VAL A 223 -15.81 0.68 0.56
C VAL A 223 -15.39 0.87 2.00
N ALA A 224 -14.09 0.99 2.26
CA ALA A 224 -13.57 1.20 3.59
C ALA A 224 -12.15 1.79 3.52
N PHE A 225 -11.70 2.33 4.65
CA PHE A 225 -10.31 2.72 4.87
C PHE A 225 -9.93 2.33 6.29
N GLY A 226 -8.67 2.48 6.66
CA GLY A 226 -8.26 2.22 8.03
C GLY A 226 -6.95 2.90 8.37
N PHE A 227 -6.65 2.88 9.66
CA PHE A 227 -5.34 3.28 10.15
C PHE A 227 -4.61 2.07 10.71
N ASP A 228 -3.36 1.91 10.31
CA ASP A 228 -2.48 0.87 10.85
C ASP A 228 -1.34 1.52 11.62
N LEU A 229 -1.28 1.19 12.90
CA LEU A 229 -0.28 1.71 13.82
C LEU A 229 0.62 0.57 14.25
N VAL A 230 1.92 0.78 14.06
CA VAL A 230 2.95 -0.20 14.38
C VAL A 230 3.78 0.36 15.53
N GLY A 231 3.84 -0.38 16.64
CA GLY A 231 4.63 -0.03 17.82
C GLY A 231 5.68 -1.09 18.12
N THR A 232 6.81 -0.68 18.69
CA THR A 232 7.86 -1.61 19.16
C THR A 232 7.79 -1.81 20.67
N LYS A 233 8.49 -2.83 21.17
CA LYS A 233 8.59 -3.17 22.60
C LYS A 233 7.25 -3.49 23.26
N GLY A 234 6.33 -4.08 22.49
CA GLY A 234 5.02 -4.49 22.97
C GLY A 234 4.09 -3.31 23.30
N ARG A 235 4.37 -2.10 22.79
CA ARG A 235 3.53 -0.92 22.97
C ARG A 235 2.39 -0.91 21.96
N VAL A 236 1.24 -0.47 22.43
CA VAL A 236 -0.02 -0.46 21.68
C VAL A 236 -0.66 0.92 21.77
N PRO A 237 -1.31 1.41 20.70
CA PRO A 237 -2.07 2.65 20.75
C PRO A 237 -3.36 2.37 21.52
N ALA A 238 -3.26 2.46 22.85
CA ALA A 238 -4.39 2.34 23.76
C ALA A 238 -4.22 3.37 24.87
N VAL A 239 -5.36 3.90 25.35
CA VAL A 239 -5.39 4.73 26.56
C VAL A 239 -4.75 3.97 27.72
N GLY A 240 -3.78 4.61 28.38
CA GLY A 240 -3.14 4.08 29.58
C GLY A 240 -2.17 2.90 29.35
N SER A 241 -1.74 2.63 28.11
CA SER A 241 -0.93 1.44 27.78
C SER A 241 -1.57 0.12 28.22
N VAL A 242 -2.90 0.10 28.38
CA VAL A 242 -3.61 -1.09 28.83
C VAL A 242 -3.67 -2.07 27.68
N LEU A 243 -3.25 -3.30 27.95
CA LEU A 243 -3.40 -4.38 26.99
C LEU A 243 -4.89 -4.56 26.67
N PRO A 244 -5.26 -4.66 25.40
CA PRO A 244 -6.65 -4.86 25.03
C PRO A 244 -7.15 -6.19 25.62
N THR A 245 -8.46 -6.28 25.85
CA THR A 245 -9.08 -7.49 26.43
C THR A 245 -9.40 -8.49 25.32
N ARG A 246 -9.15 -9.80 25.55
CA ARG A 246 -9.59 -10.85 24.62
C ARG A 246 -11.11 -10.81 24.49
N LEU A 247 -11.62 -10.63 23.28
CA LEU A 247 -13.03 -10.85 22.99
C LEU A 247 -13.32 -12.37 22.98
N GLY A 248 -13.58 -12.93 24.16
CA GLY A 248 -14.10 -14.29 24.33
C GLY A 248 -13.20 -15.45 23.85
N VAL A 249 -13.78 -16.65 23.80
CA VAL A 249 -13.13 -17.99 23.69
C VAL A 249 -12.45 -18.29 22.35
N CYS A 250 -12.18 -17.26 21.54
CA CYS A 250 -11.56 -17.44 20.24
C CYS A 250 -10.05 -17.20 20.35
N PRO A 251 -9.21 -18.25 20.43
CA PRO A 251 -7.76 -18.12 20.58
C PRO A 251 -7.05 -17.46 19.37
N LYS A 252 -7.77 -17.09 18.31
CA LYS A 252 -7.25 -16.42 17.11
C LYS A 252 -7.94 -15.09 16.79
N CYS A 253 -8.82 -14.61 17.68
CA CYS A 253 -9.60 -13.42 17.38
C CYS A 253 -8.84 -12.14 17.74
N ALA A 254 -9.20 -11.07 17.05
CA ALA A 254 -8.71 -9.74 17.37
C ALA A 254 -9.17 -9.34 18.76
N PHE A 255 -8.28 -8.69 19.50
CA PHE A 255 -8.65 -7.99 20.72
C PHE A 255 -9.25 -6.67 20.29
N VAL A 256 -10.23 -6.19 21.05
CA VAL A 256 -10.79 -4.86 20.83
C VAL A 256 -10.54 -4.10 22.11
N GLY A 257 -9.59 -3.17 22.04
CA GLY A 257 -9.35 -2.24 23.14
C GLY A 257 -10.54 -1.27 23.28
N PRO A 258 -10.56 -0.45 24.35
CA PRO A 258 -11.55 0.60 24.48
C PRO A 258 -11.55 1.56 23.28
N GLU A 259 -10.47 1.61 22.49
CA GLU A 259 -10.30 2.44 21.29
C GLU A 259 -10.70 1.77 19.96
N ILE A 260 -11.41 0.63 20.01
CA ILE A 260 -11.79 -0.15 18.82
C ILE A 260 -10.60 -0.63 17.95
N PHE A 261 -9.36 -0.33 18.33
CA PHE A 261 -8.20 -0.92 17.66
C PHE A 261 -8.29 -2.44 17.73
N GLU A 262 -8.11 -3.04 16.56
CA GLU A 262 -8.12 -4.47 16.33
C GLU A 262 -6.68 -4.97 16.33
N PHE A 263 -6.43 -5.95 17.19
CA PHE A 263 -5.10 -6.51 17.38
C PHE A 263 -4.98 -7.80 16.58
N LEU A 264 -4.12 -7.80 15.56
CA LEU A 264 -4.00 -8.93 14.64
C LEU A 264 -3.10 -10.01 15.26
N GLN A 265 -3.69 -11.11 15.73
CA GLN A 265 -2.97 -12.29 16.25
C GLN A 265 -2.78 -13.42 15.23
N TYR A 266 -2.91 -13.12 13.95
CA TYR A 266 -2.84 -14.10 12.88
C TYR A 266 -1.74 -13.72 11.90
N PRO A 267 -1.26 -14.70 11.08
CA PRO A 267 -0.35 -14.36 10.01
C PRO A 267 -0.87 -13.19 9.22
N LEU A 268 -0.02 -12.17 9.04
CA LEU A 268 -0.31 -11.12 8.08
C LEU A 268 0.15 -11.47 6.65
N THR A 269 0.71 -12.66 6.45
CA THR A 269 0.96 -13.21 5.10
C THR A 269 -0.27 -13.36 4.18
N PRO A 270 -1.53 -13.42 4.64
CA PRO A 270 -2.66 -13.23 3.75
C PRO A 270 -2.99 -11.76 3.54
N PHE A 271 -2.38 -10.76 4.21
CA PHE A 271 -2.62 -9.31 3.96
C PHE A 271 -1.64 -8.70 3.00
N PHE A 272 -0.43 -9.21 3.03
CA PHE A 272 0.66 -8.86 2.17
C PHE A 272 0.92 -10.05 1.26
N SER A 273 1.26 -9.85 -0.02
CA SER A 273 1.74 -10.98 -0.81
C SER A 273 3.00 -11.55 -0.12
N PRO A 274 3.24 -12.87 -0.19
CA PRO A 274 4.43 -13.47 0.43
C PRO A 274 5.74 -12.79 0.00
N GLU A 275 5.79 -12.33 -1.25
CA GLU A 275 6.93 -11.63 -1.85
C GLU A 275 7.10 -10.18 -1.35
N ASN A 276 6.03 -9.57 -0.83
CA ASN A 276 6.04 -8.18 -0.34
C ASN A 276 5.79 -8.05 1.16
N THR A 277 5.79 -9.16 1.92
CA THR A 277 5.59 -9.12 3.37
C THR A 277 6.89 -8.68 4.05
N PRO A 278 6.97 -7.51 4.69
CA PRO A 278 8.18 -7.14 5.40
C PRO A 278 8.46 -8.12 6.54
N THR A 279 9.72 -8.48 6.75
CA THR A 279 10.13 -9.48 7.76
C THR A 279 9.57 -9.17 9.15
N CYS A 280 9.55 -7.90 9.52
CA CYS A 280 9.06 -7.44 10.82
C CYS A 280 7.54 -7.69 11.05
N VAL A 281 6.77 -7.85 9.97
CA VAL A 281 5.35 -8.18 10.02
C VAL A 281 5.14 -9.68 10.24
N SER A 282 6.13 -10.52 9.89
CA SER A 282 6.05 -11.96 10.09
C SER A 282 6.02 -12.37 11.58
N ASP A 283 6.60 -11.52 12.46
CA ASP A 283 6.71 -11.75 13.91
C ASP A 283 5.50 -11.31 14.73
N LEU A 284 4.53 -10.61 14.12
CA LEU A 284 3.32 -10.10 14.81
C LEU A 284 2.51 -11.19 15.52
N LYS A 285 2.62 -12.44 15.06
CA LYS A 285 1.95 -13.62 15.65
C LYS A 285 2.45 -13.98 17.03
N GLN A 286 3.67 -13.59 17.39
CA GLN A 286 4.35 -14.10 18.58
C GLN A 286 3.85 -13.44 19.87
N TRP A 287 2.99 -12.44 19.78
CA TRP A 287 2.51 -11.71 20.93
C TRP A 287 1.28 -12.37 21.57
N ASP A 288 1.49 -13.09 22.68
CA ASP A 288 0.42 -13.72 23.46
C ASP A 288 0.09 -12.99 24.78
N GLY A 289 0.77 -11.87 25.06
CA GLY A 289 0.64 -11.07 26.28
C GLY A 289 1.34 -11.68 27.51
N THR A 290 1.95 -12.86 27.37
CA THR A 290 2.65 -13.61 28.44
C THR A 290 4.11 -13.91 28.12
N THR A 291 4.54 -13.64 26.89
CA THR A 291 5.88 -13.96 26.41
C THR A 291 6.94 -13.12 27.13
N ALA A 292 7.83 -13.78 27.88
CA ALA A 292 9.11 -13.20 28.28
C ALA A 292 9.86 -12.80 27.00
N GLY A 293 9.89 -11.51 26.68
CA GLY A 293 10.37 -11.01 25.38
C GLY A 293 9.47 -9.98 24.70
N ALA A 294 8.31 -9.63 25.28
CA ALA A 294 7.44 -8.57 24.76
C ALA A 294 8.17 -7.23 24.48
N ALA A 295 9.24 -6.95 25.24
CA ALA A 295 10.12 -5.80 25.03
C ALA A 295 10.85 -5.79 23.66
N ASN A 296 10.83 -6.89 22.92
CA ASN A 296 11.44 -7.01 21.59
C ASN A 296 10.39 -7.21 20.49
N LEU A 297 9.10 -7.29 20.82
CA LEU A 297 8.05 -7.52 19.83
C LEU A 297 7.61 -6.21 19.18
N THR A 298 7.46 -6.26 17.86
CA THR A 298 6.69 -5.30 17.08
C THR A 298 5.23 -5.72 17.14
N ILE A 299 4.32 -4.77 17.35
CA ILE A 299 2.87 -4.99 17.33
C ILE A 299 2.27 -4.07 16.28
N ALA A 300 1.42 -4.63 15.41
CA ALA A 300 0.57 -3.87 14.51
C ALA A 300 -0.87 -3.89 15.05
N THR A 301 -1.51 -2.74 14.93
CA THR A 301 -2.88 -2.51 15.39
C THR A 301 -3.59 -1.70 14.34
N SER A 302 -4.76 -2.19 13.93
CA SER A 302 -5.51 -1.57 12.85
C SER A 302 -6.87 -1.14 13.35
N VAL A 303 -7.38 -0.01 12.86
CA VAL A 303 -8.79 0.35 13.00
C VAL A 303 -9.37 0.54 11.60
N HIS A 304 -10.46 -0.17 11.32
CA HIS A 304 -11.13 -0.14 10.02
C HIS A 304 -12.38 0.73 10.10
N PHE A 305 -12.67 1.49 9.05
CA PHE A 305 -13.87 2.30 8.90
C PHE A 305 -14.55 1.95 7.59
N PHE A 306 -15.73 1.34 7.69
CA PHE A 306 -16.53 0.93 6.53
C PHE A 306 -17.51 2.04 6.16
N LEU A 307 -17.52 2.38 4.89
CA LEU A 307 -18.32 3.46 4.29
C LEU A 307 -19.64 2.94 3.67
N SER A 308 -19.73 1.62 3.53
CA SER A 308 -20.92 0.91 3.10
C SER A 308 -21.18 -0.28 4.01
N ASP A 309 -22.31 -0.95 3.84
CA ASP A 309 -22.49 -2.26 4.45
C ASP A 309 -21.38 -3.20 3.97
N ALA A 310 -20.64 -3.79 4.91
CA ALA A 310 -19.51 -4.67 4.65
C ALA A 310 -19.87 -5.72 3.58
N PRO A 311 -19.22 -5.69 2.41
CA PRO A 311 -19.63 -6.54 1.32
C PRO A 311 -18.82 -7.85 1.27
N ARG A 312 -19.40 -8.86 0.60
CA ARG A 312 -19.21 -10.29 0.95
C ARG A 312 -18.23 -11.05 0.06
N THR A 313 -17.65 -10.43 -0.97
CA THR A 313 -16.97 -11.20 -2.01
C THR A 313 -15.67 -10.57 -2.45
N CYS A 314 -14.57 -11.28 -2.20
CA CYS A 314 -13.38 -11.08 -3.00
C CYS A 314 -13.68 -11.54 -4.42
N PRO A 315 -13.26 -10.79 -5.46
CA PRO A 315 -13.23 -11.35 -6.79
C PRO A 315 -12.48 -12.67 -6.68
N SER A 316 -13.13 -13.76 -7.12
CA SER A 316 -12.44 -15.04 -7.25
C SER A 316 -11.17 -14.73 -8.03
N PRO A 317 -9.98 -15.16 -7.55
CA PRO A 317 -8.73 -14.84 -8.23
C PRO A 317 -8.97 -15.18 -9.70
N SER A 318 -8.91 -14.14 -10.56
CA SER A 318 -9.06 -14.37 -12.00
C SER A 318 -8.14 -15.54 -12.30
N PRO A 319 -8.64 -16.64 -12.90
CA PRO A 319 -7.87 -17.87 -13.04
C PRO A 319 -6.51 -17.43 -13.58
N GLN A 320 -5.47 -17.60 -12.74
CA GLN A 320 -4.13 -17.13 -13.08
C GLN A 320 -3.91 -17.61 -14.49
N ALA A 321 -3.57 -16.69 -15.42
CA ALA A 321 -3.18 -17.09 -16.75
C ALA A 321 -2.19 -18.22 -16.55
N PRO A 322 -2.43 -19.41 -17.15
CA PRO A 322 -1.60 -20.56 -16.88
C PRO A 322 -0.15 -20.13 -17.04
N PRO A 323 0.75 -20.52 -16.12
CA PRO A 323 2.14 -20.10 -16.20
C PRO A 323 2.60 -20.31 -17.65
N PRO A 324 3.34 -19.35 -18.22
CA PRO A 324 3.81 -19.50 -19.59
C PRO A 324 4.44 -20.88 -19.72
N PRO A 325 4.13 -21.64 -20.79
CA PRO A 325 4.68 -22.98 -20.95
C PRO A 325 6.18 -22.89 -20.72
N PRO A 326 6.79 -23.84 -19.99
CA PRO A 326 8.22 -23.84 -19.78
C PRO A 326 8.92 -23.61 -21.12
N PRO A 327 9.99 -22.80 -21.16
CA PRO A 327 10.71 -22.55 -22.41
C PRO A 327 10.89 -23.87 -23.13
N GLN A 328 10.39 -23.96 -24.37
CA GLN A 328 10.60 -25.18 -25.16
C GLN A 328 12.08 -25.48 -25.10
N ALA A 329 12.42 -26.70 -24.68
CA ALA A 329 13.80 -27.15 -24.67
C ALA A 329 14.39 -26.79 -26.05
N PRO A 330 15.53 -26.10 -26.10
CA PRO A 330 16.12 -25.75 -27.38
C PRO A 330 16.22 -27.03 -28.21
N PRO A 331 15.87 -26.97 -29.52
CA PRO A 331 15.94 -28.14 -30.37
C PRO A 331 17.34 -28.76 -30.21
N PRO A 332 17.44 -30.10 -30.17
CA PRO A 332 18.71 -30.77 -30.02
C PRO A 332 19.70 -30.17 -31.03
N PRO A 333 20.93 -29.83 -30.60
CA PRO A 333 21.90 -29.23 -31.50
C PRO A 333 22.02 -30.13 -32.73
N SER A 334 21.86 -29.53 -33.91
CA SER A 334 22.17 -30.22 -35.16
C SER A 334 23.58 -30.79 -35.07
N PRO A 335 23.84 -32.01 -35.58
CA PRO A 335 25.16 -32.64 -35.50
C PRO A 335 26.22 -31.64 -35.96
N GLN A 336 27.04 -31.18 -35.03
CA GLN A 336 28.12 -30.26 -35.37
C GLN A 336 29.11 -31.04 -36.24
N ALA A 337 29.42 -30.48 -37.42
CA ALA A 337 30.55 -30.94 -38.21
C ALA A 337 31.80 -30.90 -37.32
N PRO A 338 32.67 -31.93 -37.37
CA PRO A 338 33.85 -31.99 -36.54
C PRO A 338 34.69 -30.72 -36.72
N PRO A 339 35.23 -30.15 -35.64
CA PRO A 339 36.01 -28.93 -35.72
C PRO A 339 37.18 -29.15 -36.68
N LEU A 340 37.32 -28.24 -37.66
CA LEU A 340 38.48 -28.20 -38.54
C LEU A 340 39.74 -28.06 -37.66
N ALA A 341 40.66 -29.02 -37.78
CA ALA A 341 41.91 -29.03 -37.05
C ALA A 341 42.66 -27.72 -37.29
N ARG A 342 43.15 -27.09 -36.21
CA ARG A 342 43.96 -25.87 -36.30
C ARG A 342 45.27 -26.20 -37.00
N VAL A 343 45.53 -25.52 -38.12
CA VAL A 343 46.84 -25.50 -38.76
C VAL A 343 47.76 -24.61 -37.92
N ILE A 344 48.91 -25.16 -37.49
CA ILE A 344 49.94 -24.43 -36.76
C ILE A 344 51.07 -24.14 -37.75
N ASP A 345 51.33 -22.86 -38.00
CA ASP A 345 52.46 -22.42 -38.83
C ASP A 345 53.77 -22.54 -38.04
N CYS A 346 54.86 -22.94 -38.69
CA CYS A 346 56.21 -23.00 -38.11
C CYS A 346 57.21 -22.20 -38.97
N ALA A 347 58.14 -21.50 -38.34
CA ALA A 347 59.36 -21.04 -39.00
C ALA A 347 60.42 -22.17 -39.02
N ALA A 348 61.42 -22.08 -39.89
CA ALA A 348 62.45 -23.12 -40.05
C ALA A 348 63.30 -23.37 -38.79
N ASP A 349 63.20 -22.48 -37.81
CA ASP A 349 63.95 -22.37 -36.57
C ASP A 349 63.06 -22.42 -35.31
N GLU A 350 61.74 -22.64 -35.46
CA GLU A 350 60.83 -22.89 -34.34
C GLU A 350 60.49 -24.38 -34.20
N GLU A 351 60.53 -24.89 -32.96
CA GLU A 351 60.17 -26.28 -32.66
C GLU A 351 58.64 -26.46 -32.71
N CYS A 352 58.18 -27.46 -33.48
CA CYS A 352 56.79 -27.92 -33.42
C CYS A 352 56.53 -28.66 -32.09
N PRO A 353 55.27 -28.67 -31.59
CA PRO A 353 54.90 -29.47 -30.42
C PRO A 353 55.24 -30.96 -30.59
N GLU A 354 55.47 -31.67 -29.48
CA GLU A 354 55.76 -33.12 -29.50
C GLU A 354 54.73 -33.89 -30.36
N GLY A 355 55.24 -34.73 -31.26
CA GLY A 355 54.42 -35.51 -32.20
C GLY A 355 54.18 -34.86 -33.57
N PHE A 356 54.76 -33.68 -33.84
CA PHE A 356 54.63 -32.98 -35.12
C PHE A 356 56.01 -32.61 -35.71
N GLY A 357 56.15 -32.68 -37.03
CA GLY A 357 57.30 -32.22 -37.80
C GLY A 357 56.96 -31.00 -38.66
N CYS A 358 57.89 -30.05 -38.80
CA CYS A 358 57.70 -28.90 -39.70
C CYS A 358 57.95 -29.34 -41.15
N SER A 359 56.90 -29.41 -41.97
CA SER A 359 57.01 -29.73 -43.39
C SER A 359 57.20 -28.45 -44.19
N LEU A 360 58.42 -28.22 -44.68
CA LEU A 360 58.70 -27.13 -45.62
C LEU A 360 58.26 -27.55 -47.02
N ALA A 361 57.21 -26.92 -47.54
CA ALA A 361 56.82 -27.11 -48.93
C ALA A 361 57.93 -26.59 -49.85
N SER A 362 58.64 -27.50 -50.53
CA SER A 362 59.66 -27.17 -51.53
C SER A 362 58.99 -26.40 -52.68
N ARG A 363 59.07 -25.07 -52.64
CA ARG A 363 58.72 -24.23 -53.80
C ARG A 363 59.95 -24.11 -54.67
N THR A 364 59.88 -24.67 -55.87
CA THR A 364 60.82 -24.44 -56.96
C THR A 364 60.93 -22.94 -57.21
N ALA A 365 62.04 -22.33 -56.77
CA ALA A 365 62.28 -20.89 -56.87
C ALA A 365 62.53 -20.49 -58.33
N ARG A 366 61.63 -19.69 -58.90
CA ARG A 366 61.87 -19.00 -60.18
C ARG A 366 62.74 -17.77 -59.88
N MET A 367 63.99 -17.82 -60.31
CA MET A 367 65.02 -16.80 -60.12
C MET A 367 64.57 -15.47 -60.76
N LEU A 368 64.37 -14.44 -59.94
CA LEU A 368 64.33 -13.05 -60.37
C LEU A 368 65.45 -12.31 -59.60
N LEU A 369 66.39 -11.76 -60.37
CA LEU A 369 67.51 -10.96 -59.89
C LEU A 369 67.00 -9.65 -59.26
N PHE A 370 67.79 -9.13 -58.31
CA PHE A 370 67.64 -7.89 -57.52
C PHE A 370 66.93 -8.01 -56.15
N SER A 371 67.70 -8.40 -55.12
CA SER A 371 67.69 -7.83 -53.75
C SER A 371 68.44 -8.77 -52.79
N SER A 372 69.39 -8.25 -52.01
CA SER A 372 70.35 -9.01 -51.19
C SER A 372 69.85 -9.34 -49.77
N ARG A 373 68.62 -9.85 -49.62
CA ARG A 373 68.14 -10.40 -48.33
C ARG A 373 67.36 -11.71 -48.55
N PRO A 374 67.73 -12.82 -47.88
CA PRO A 374 66.96 -14.07 -47.96
C PRO A 374 65.58 -13.88 -47.30
N LEU A 375 64.53 -14.34 -47.98
CA LEU A 375 63.16 -14.39 -47.44
C LEU A 375 63.05 -15.54 -46.42
N PRO A 376 62.35 -15.35 -45.29
CA PRO A 376 62.10 -16.43 -44.34
C PRO A 376 61.18 -17.50 -44.96
N THR A 377 61.60 -18.76 -44.94
CA THR A 377 60.79 -19.90 -45.34
C THR A 377 59.83 -20.27 -44.21
N ARG A 378 58.52 -20.16 -44.44
CA ARG A 378 57.47 -20.65 -43.53
C ARG A 378 57.03 -22.06 -43.92
N GLY A 379 56.84 -22.93 -42.92
CA GLY A 379 56.26 -24.26 -43.04
C GLY A 379 55.01 -24.41 -42.17
N HIS A 380 54.46 -25.62 -42.13
CA HIS A 380 53.38 -25.99 -41.22
C HIS A 380 53.75 -27.23 -40.42
N CYS A 381 53.37 -27.27 -39.14
CA CYS A 381 53.53 -28.45 -38.30
C CYS A 381 52.51 -29.50 -38.75
N VAL A 382 53.00 -30.64 -39.24
CA VAL A 382 52.20 -31.82 -39.59
C VAL A 382 52.51 -32.95 -38.60
N PRO A 383 51.53 -33.80 -38.23
CA PRO A 383 51.81 -34.95 -37.37
C PRO A 383 52.94 -35.79 -37.97
N LEU A 384 53.86 -36.28 -37.13
CA LEU A 384 54.92 -37.21 -37.53
C LEU A 384 54.37 -38.56 -37.97
#